data_AF-A0A2N1MU36-F1
#
_entry.id   AF-A0A2N1MU36-F1
#
_cell.length_a   1.000
_cell.length_b   1.000
_cell.length_c   1.000
_cell.angle_alpha   90.00
_cell.angle_beta   90.00
_cell.angle_gamma   90.00
#
_symmetry.space_group_name_H-M   'P 1'
#
loop_
_entity.id
_entity.type
_entity.pdbx_description
1 polymer ?
#
loop_
_entity_poly.entity_id
_entity_poly.type
_entity_poly.pdbx_seq_one_letter_code
_entity_poly.pdbx_strand_id
1 'polypeptide(L)'
;MMESNIQNITTILWFVTPDIRARGSYKRQAQFIESLAKYHKGNAWDNTIIVTKGDQSSNSDGPRDAAKEIARDISKTGEFKILLLESLPPTNIYVKGKFQSDELNEYGVFKASEPELILAKYESLMKGHLECPICLNLKKVKCSKCCEETDPRLAFPKCHLETESFHPNTENVHNGNVIDNHPFSYSYKHSDRYVEARTRYDFDHSPPAWVVRVATIGIVNPHCPAIENGYWNCCHNNDANSRGCKAFYPCCGNDIHSSGCQKIYDVCRHKCEETGCLTICKNCKKKLDEKGCKERCKNCKNENSCNIKGCIEIPHNWL
;
A
#
# COMPACT_ATOMS: atom_id res chain seq x y z
N MET A 1 3.65 -16.26 26.38
CA MET A 1 2.76 -17.05 27.28
C MET A 1 2.05 -18.15 26.52
N MET A 2 1.19 -17.83 25.54
CA MET A 2 0.52 -18.85 24.70
C MET A 2 1.50 -19.62 23.80
N GLU A 3 2.37 -18.92 23.06
CA GLU A 3 3.35 -19.54 22.15
C GLU A 3 4.38 -20.42 22.88
N SER A 4 4.71 -20.06 24.12
CA SER A 4 5.66 -20.77 24.96
C SER A 4 5.00 -21.82 25.87
N ASN A 5 3.69 -22.07 25.70
CA ASN A 5 2.88 -23.01 26.50
C ASN A 5 3.09 -22.86 28.03
N ILE A 6 3.17 -21.62 28.52
CA ILE A 6 3.34 -21.35 29.96
C ILE A 6 2.04 -21.68 30.67
N GLN A 7 2.05 -22.71 31.50
CA GLN A 7 0.87 -23.17 32.25
C GLN A 7 0.83 -22.67 33.69
N ASN A 8 1.98 -22.26 34.23
CA ASN A 8 2.11 -21.86 35.64
C ASN A 8 2.93 -20.57 35.75
N ILE A 9 2.47 -19.65 36.59
CA ILE A 9 3.25 -18.48 37.02
C ILE A 9 3.63 -18.67 38.48
N THR A 10 4.92 -18.61 38.76
CA THR A 10 5.43 -18.70 40.14
C THR A 10 5.35 -17.35 40.84
N THR A 11 5.81 -16.27 40.19
CA THR A 11 5.81 -14.93 40.76
C THR A 11 5.38 -13.89 39.72
N ILE A 12 4.58 -12.92 40.15
CA ILE A 12 4.22 -11.74 39.37
C ILE A 12 4.99 -10.54 39.96
N LEU A 13 5.87 -9.93 39.17
CA LEU A 13 6.51 -8.66 39.53
C LEU A 13 5.76 -7.51 38.87
N TRP A 14 5.07 -6.70 39.67
CA TRP A 14 4.31 -5.55 39.18
C TRP A 14 5.10 -4.26 39.39
N PHE A 15 5.85 -3.86 38.37
CA PHE A 15 6.64 -2.62 38.39
C PHE A 15 5.76 -1.40 38.12
N VAL A 16 5.78 -0.44 39.05
CA VAL A 16 4.97 0.77 39.00
C VAL A 16 5.75 1.99 39.48
N THR A 17 5.62 3.09 38.78
CA THR A 17 6.01 4.42 39.29
C THR A 17 4.74 5.08 39.83
N PRO A 18 4.66 5.38 41.13
CA PRO A 18 3.51 6.07 41.71
C PRO A 18 3.30 7.44 41.05
N ASP A 19 2.08 7.67 40.56
CA ASP A 19 1.60 8.90 39.95
C ASP A 19 0.10 9.00 40.28
N ILE A 20 -0.28 10.06 41.00
CA ILE A 20 -1.65 10.33 41.40
C ILE A 20 -2.61 10.42 40.20
N ARG A 21 -2.12 10.79 39.01
CA ARG A 21 -2.91 10.90 37.77
C ARG A 21 -3.11 9.54 37.09
N ALA A 22 -2.39 8.51 37.50
CA ALA A 22 -2.41 7.19 36.87
C ALA A 22 -3.34 6.17 37.54
N ARG A 23 -4.21 6.58 38.47
CA ARG A 23 -5.15 5.67 39.19
C ARG A 23 -5.94 4.74 38.27
N GLY A 24 -6.45 5.26 37.15
CA GLY A 24 -7.16 4.43 36.16
C GLY A 24 -6.28 3.38 35.49
N SER A 25 -4.98 3.67 35.31
CA SER A 25 -4.00 2.72 34.78
C SER A 25 -3.73 1.60 35.79
N TYR A 26 -3.52 1.93 37.07
CA TYR A 26 -3.30 0.93 38.11
C TYR A 26 -4.48 -0.02 38.27
N LYS A 27 -5.71 0.49 38.23
CA LYS A 27 -6.91 -0.35 38.25
C LYS A 27 -6.95 -1.35 37.10
N ARG A 28 -6.60 -0.93 35.88
CA ARG A 28 -6.53 -1.84 34.73
C ARG A 28 -5.46 -2.92 34.89
N GLN A 29 -4.29 -2.54 35.41
CA GLN A 29 -3.20 -3.49 35.68
C GLN A 29 -3.57 -4.48 36.79
N ALA A 30 -4.19 -4.01 37.87
CA ALA A 30 -4.71 -4.86 38.94
C ALA A 30 -5.81 -5.80 38.45
N GLN A 31 -6.73 -5.32 37.60
CA GLN A 31 -7.75 -6.15 36.95
C GLN A 31 -7.14 -7.25 36.10
N PHE A 32 -6.05 -6.95 35.39
CA PHE A 32 -5.31 -7.96 34.64
C PHE A 32 -4.72 -9.03 35.56
N ILE A 33 -4.03 -8.65 36.65
CA ILE A 33 -3.46 -9.58 37.63
C ILE A 33 -4.55 -10.47 38.25
N GLU A 34 -5.65 -9.86 38.73
CA GLU A 34 -6.81 -10.59 39.26
C GLU A 34 -7.37 -11.59 38.24
N SER A 35 -7.43 -11.19 36.96
CA SER A 35 -7.95 -12.05 35.89
C SER A 35 -7.10 -13.28 35.62
N LEU A 36 -5.81 -13.30 35.99
CA LEU A 36 -4.93 -14.47 35.82
C LEU A 36 -5.42 -15.64 36.67
N ALA A 37 -5.97 -15.36 37.86
CA ALA A 37 -6.54 -16.36 38.76
C ALA A 37 -8.02 -16.70 38.48
N LYS A 38 -8.66 -16.11 37.46
CA LYS A 38 -10.10 -16.30 37.18
C LYS A 38 -10.57 -17.76 37.11
N TYR A 39 -9.68 -18.67 36.70
CA TYR A 39 -9.96 -20.10 36.57
C TYR A 39 -9.09 -20.97 37.50
N HIS A 40 -8.39 -20.32 38.44
CA HIS A 40 -7.54 -20.95 39.44
C HIS A 40 -8.26 -20.98 40.79
N LYS A 41 -8.10 -22.06 41.57
CA LYS A 41 -8.67 -22.18 42.93
C LYS A 41 -7.80 -21.49 43.99
N GLY A 42 -7.22 -20.34 43.67
CA GLY A 42 -6.33 -19.60 44.57
C GLY A 42 -6.19 -18.14 44.13
N ASN A 43 -5.40 -17.37 44.88
CA ASN A 43 -5.29 -15.93 44.73
C ASN A 43 -4.02 -15.54 43.96
N ALA A 44 -4.15 -14.83 42.83
CA ALA A 44 -2.97 -14.37 42.08
C ALA A 44 -2.09 -13.41 42.89
N TRP A 45 -2.69 -12.70 43.84
CA TRP A 45 -2.02 -11.73 44.67
C TRP A 45 -1.09 -12.35 45.72
N ASP A 46 -1.32 -13.61 46.12
CA ASP A 46 -0.45 -14.35 47.03
C ASP A 46 0.96 -14.54 46.46
N ASN A 47 1.11 -14.47 45.13
CA ASN A 47 2.37 -14.61 44.41
C ASN A 47 2.79 -13.30 43.71
N THR A 48 2.16 -12.19 44.07
CA THR A 48 2.44 -10.88 43.46
C THR A 48 3.33 -10.04 44.37
N ILE A 49 4.32 -9.38 43.79
CA ILE A 49 5.16 -8.38 44.44
C ILE A 49 4.95 -7.06 43.73
N ILE A 50 4.47 -6.05 44.46
CA ILE A 50 4.34 -4.68 43.97
C ILE A 50 5.69 -3.99 44.12
N VAL A 51 6.32 -3.67 43.00
CA VAL A 51 7.63 -3.01 42.97
C VAL A 51 7.42 -1.54 42.64
N THR A 52 7.65 -0.66 43.61
CA THR A 52 7.48 0.79 43.44
C THR A 52 8.82 1.50 43.40
N LYS A 53 9.00 2.39 42.42
CA LYS A 53 10.11 3.34 42.43
C LYS A 53 9.86 4.36 43.54
N GLY A 54 10.77 4.46 44.51
CA GLY A 54 10.58 5.36 45.66
C GLY A 54 10.61 6.84 45.29
N ASP A 55 9.69 7.63 45.84
CA ASP A 55 9.84 9.07 46.03
C ASP A 55 9.81 9.38 47.55
N GLN A 56 10.32 10.54 47.95
CA GLN A 56 10.27 10.98 49.36
C GLN A 56 8.96 11.68 49.76
N SER A 57 8.00 11.87 48.84
CA SER A 57 6.98 12.92 48.98
C SER A 57 5.54 12.57 48.64
N SER A 58 5.18 11.34 48.27
CA SER A 58 3.78 11.05 47.98
C SER A 58 3.33 9.71 48.52
N ASN A 59 2.14 9.71 49.13
CA ASN A 59 1.39 8.54 49.55
C ASN A 59 1.49 7.46 48.47
N SER A 60 2.37 6.48 48.73
CA SER A 60 2.69 5.36 47.84
C SER A 60 1.55 4.36 47.68
N ASP A 61 0.39 4.67 48.25
CA ASP A 61 -0.75 3.77 48.31
C ASP A 61 -1.49 3.68 46.96
N GLY A 62 -1.19 4.50 45.96
CA GLY A 62 -1.90 4.47 44.67
C GLY A 62 -2.02 3.08 44.02
N PRO A 63 -0.92 2.34 43.79
CA PRO A 63 -0.96 0.97 43.27
C PRO A 63 -1.56 -0.04 44.26
N ARG A 64 -1.23 0.07 45.56
CA ARG A 64 -1.73 -0.83 46.61
C ARG A 64 -3.24 -0.69 46.80
N ASP A 65 -3.76 0.53 46.80
CA ASP A 65 -5.18 0.83 46.91
C ASP A 65 -5.94 0.41 45.66
N ALA A 66 -5.36 0.61 44.47
CA ALA A 66 -5.91 0.04 43.25
C ALA A 66 -5.98 -1.49 43.32
N ALA A 67 -4.98 -2.15 43.91
CA ALA A 67 -5.03 -3.59 44.18
C ALA A 67 -6.14 -3.92 45.17
N LYS A 68 -6.22 -3.25 46.33
CA LYS A 68 -7.28 -3.47 47.34
C LYS A 68 -8.69 -3.31 46.78
N GLU A 69 -8.90 -2.36 45.86
CA GLU A 69 -10.21 -2.13 45.25
C GLU A 69 -10.63 -3.24 44.28
N ILE A 70 -9.67 -3.96 43.69
CA ILE A 70 -9.93 -4.98 42.66
C ILE A 70 -9.82 -6.41 43.21
N ALA A 71 -8.82 -6.64 44.05
CA ALA A 71 -8.48 -7.95 44.60
C ALA A 71 -9.42 -8.34 45.73
N ARG A 72 -9.66 -9.65 45.86
CA ARG A 72 -10.39 -10.19 47.02
C ARG A 72 -9.59 -10.11 48.31
N ASP A 73 -8.28 -10.40 48.20
CA ASP A 73 -7.34 -10.36 49.31
C ASP A 73 -5.95 -10.01 48.77
N ILE A 74 -5.23 -9.15 49.49
CA ILE A 74 -3.84 -8.76 49.21
C ILE A 74 -2.93 -8.92 50.44
N SER A 75 -3.40 -9.65 51.46
CA SER A 75 -2.73 -9.80 52.75
C SER A 75 -1.31 -10.39 52.63
N LYS A 76 -1.10 -11.27 51.65
CA LYS A 76 0.19 -11.91 51.38
C LYS A 76 0.99 -11.26 50.26
N THR A 77 0.45 -10.22 49.62
CA THR A 77 1.12 -9.52 48.52
C THR A 77 2.40 -8.85 49.04
N GLY A 78 3.53 -9.18 48.42
CA GLY A 78 4.81 -8.56 48.74
C GLY A 78 4.86 -7.11 48.28
N GLU A 79 5.53 -6.26 49.04
CA GLU A 79 5.85 -4.90 48.62
C GLU A 79 7.34 -4.67 48.63
N PHE A 80 7.82 -4.06 47.55
CA PHE A 80 9.20 -3.67 47.45
C PHE A 80 9.33 -2.23 46.95
N LYS A 81 9.72 -1.32 47.84
CA LYS A 81 10.13 0.03 47.48
C LYS A 81 11.61 0.01 47.15
N ILE A 82 11.96 0.52 45.97
CA ILE A 82 13.34 0.59 45.51
C ILE A 82 13.68 2.01 45.03
N LEU A 83 14.72 2.57 45.62
CA LEU A 83 15.28 3.86 45.26
C LEU A 83 16.80 3.75 45.26
N LEU A 84 17.44 4.08 44.14
CA LEU A 84 18.90 4.06 44.09
C LEU A 84 19.46 5.31 44.75
N LEU A 85 20.39 5.14 45.69
CA LEU A 85 21.04 6.24 46.41
C LEU A 85 21.69 7.22 45.43
N GLU A 86 22.31 6.70 44.37
CA GLU A 86 22.98 7.45 43.31
C GLU A 86 22.01 8.24 42.42
N SER A 87 20.71 7.93 42.48
CA SER A 87 19.68 8.70 41.77
C SER A 87 19.18 9.92 42.54
N LEU A 88 19.62 10.08 43.80
CA LEU A 88 19.20 11.17 44.68
C LEU A 88 20.10 12.41 44.53
N PRO A 89 19.56 13.63 44.71
CA PRO A 89 20.36 14.84 44.67
C PRO A 89 21.32 14.90 45.87
N PRO A 90 22.48 15.58 45.74
CA PRO A 90 23.45 15.73 46.84
C PRO A 90 22.88 16.40 48.10
N THR A 91 21.76 17.11 47.96
CA THR A 91 21.06 17.77 49.06
C THR A 91 20.24 16.81 49.93
N ASN A 92 19.97 15.59 49.45
CA ASN A 92 19.12 14.60 50.09
C ASN A 92 19.70 14.08 51.42
N ILE A 93 18.83 13.83 52.41
CA ILE A 93 19.21 13.34 53.73
C ILE A 93 20.00 12.03 53.68
N TYR A 94 19.65 11.11 52.77
CA TYR A 94 20.31 9.80 52.67
C TYR A 94 21.73 9.93 52.09
N VAL A 95 21.95 10.89 51.18
CA VAL A 95 23.26 11.18 50.60
C VAL A 95 24.15 11.93 51.59
N LYS A 96 23.60 12.92 52.31
CA LYS A 96 24.34 13.68 53.32
C LYS A 96 24.67 12.87 54.56
N GLY A 97 23.75 11.99 54.99
CA GLY A 97 23.85 11.24 56.23
C GLY A 97 24.90 10.14 56.25
N LYS A 98 25.41 9.72 55.07
CA LYS A 98 26.40 8.63 54.93
C LYS A 98 26.02 7.36 55.71
N PHE A 99 24.74 7.02 55.68
CA PHE A 99 24.21 5.82 56.33
C PHE A 99 24.83 4.53 55.78
N GLN A 100 24.88 3.50 56.61
CA GLN A 100 25.27 2.16 56.19
C GLN A 100 24.17 1.54 55.31
N SER A 101 24.54 0.53 54.52
CA SER A 101 23.61 -0.10 53.58
C SER A 101 22.40 -0.71 54.28
N ASP A 102 22.59 -1.37 55.43
CA ASP A 102 21.48 -1.96 56.20
C ASP A 102 20.46 -0.90 56.63
N GLU A 103 20.93 0.26 57.10
CA GLU A 103 20.07 1.38 57.50
C GLU A 103 19.31 1.94 56.29
N LEU A 104 19.98 2.11 55.14
CA LEU A 104 19.34 2.60 53.91
C LEU A 104 18.27 1.64 53.39
N ASN A 105 18.55 0.34 53.44
CA ASN A 105 17.68 -0.71 52.93
C ASN A 105 16.34 -0.78 53.69
N GLU A 106 16.31 -0.44 54.98
CA GLU A 106 15.06 -0.32 55.77
C GLU A 106 14.10 0.73 55.19
N TYR A 107 14.64 1.79 54.60
CA TYR A 107 13.87 2.84 53.92
C TYR A 107 13.65 2.56 52.43
N GLY A 108 14.04 1.38 51.94
CA GLY A 108 13.96 1.01 50.52
C GLY A 108 14.96 1.76 49.64
N VAL A 109 16.04 2.28 50.22
CA VAL A 109 17.14 2.95 49.50
C VAL A 109 18.30 1.97 49.35
N PHE A 110 18.78 1.77 48.13
CA PHE A 110 19.83 0.81 47.80
C PHE A 110 20.98 1.48 47.06
N LYS A 111 22.20 1.01 47.26
CA LYS A 111 23.35 1.45 46.46
C LYS A 111 23.42 0.65 45.16
N ALA A 112 23.67 1.33 44.06
CA ALA A 112 23.85 0.69 42.76
C ALA A 112 25.06 -0.25 42.72
N SER A 113 26.05 -0.02 43.60
CA SER A 113 27.21 -0.89 43.77
C SER A 113 26.93 -2.21 44.49
N GLU A 114 25.74 -2.39 45.07
CA GLU A 114 25.38 -3.56 45.91
C GLU A 114 24.09 -4.24 45.40
N PRO A 115 24.04 -4.69 44.13
CA PRO A 115 22.85 -5.29 43.54
C PRO A 115 22.41 -6.59 44.23
N GLU A 116 23.32 -7.31 44.87
CA GLU A 116 23.04 -8.54 45.62
C GLU A 116 22.06 -8.31 46.78
N LEU A 117 22.05 -7.12 47.39
CA LEU A 117 21.11 -6.79 48.47
C LEU A 117 19.68 -6.62 47.94
N ILE A 118 19.54 -6.09 46.72
CA ILE A 118 18.26 -5.97 46.02
C ILE A 118 17.75 -7.37 45.67
N LEU A 119 18.63 -8.25 45.16
CA LEU A 119 18.30 -9.63 44.83
C LEU A 119 17.88 -10.42 46.07
N ALA A 120 18.63 -10.34 47.17
CA ALA A 120 18.29 -11.00 48.43
C ALA A 120 16.91 -10.58 48.96
N LYS A 121 16.53 -9.31 48.78
CA LYS A 121 15.18 -8.84 49.13
C LYS A 121 14.10 -9.48 48.25
N TYR A 122 14.33 -9.59 46.94
CA TYR A 122 13.42 -10.31 46.04
C TYR A 122 13.27 -11.78 46.43
N GLU A 123 14.38 -12.48 46.67
CA GLU A 123 14.38 -13.89 47.06
C GLU A 123 13.59 -14.12 48.36
N SER A 124 13.76 -13.23 49.33
CA SER A 124 13.01 -13.26 50.58
C SER A 124 11.50 -13.07 50.35
N LEU A 125 11.12 -12.12 49.48
CA LEU A 125 9.71 -11.88 49.13
C LEU A 125 9.10 -13.00 48.28
N MET A 126 9.90 -13.72 47.50
CA MET A 126 9.45 -14.85 46.68
C MET A 126 9.39 -16.17 47.44
N LYS A 127 9.83 -16.20 48.70
CA LYS A 127 9.83 -17.41 49.52
C LYS A 127 8.39 -17.93 49.69
N GLY A 128 8.13 -19.17 49.28
CA GLY A 128 6.79 -19.75 49.32
C GLY A 128 6.00 -19.66 47.99
N HIS A 129 6.48 -18.86 47.02
CA HIS A 129 5.80 -18.70 45.74
C HIS A 129 5.92 -19.94 44.83
N LEU A 130 7.01 -20.70 44.96
CA LEU A 130 7.26 -21.90 44.15
C LEU A 130 6.33 -23.06 44.53
N GLU A 131 5.92 -23.11 45.79
CA GLU A 131 5.07 -24.14 46.37
C GLU A 131 3.59 -23.95 45.97
N CYS A 132 3.20 -22.72 45.63
CA CYS A 132 1.83 -22.35 45.29
C CYS A 132 1.76 -21.59 43.96
N PRO A 133 2.16 -22.18 42.81
CA PRO A 133 2.13 -21.48 41.54
C PRO A 133 0.69 -21.20 41.06
N ILE A 134 0.51 -20.08 40.36
CA ILE A 134 -0.77 -19.71 39.73
C ILE A 134 -0.93 -20.53 38.45
N CYS A 135 -1.88 -21.48 38.44
CA CYS A 135 -2.23 -22.22 37.24
C CYS A 135 -2.97 -21.32 36.23
N LEU A 136 -2.35 -21.08 35.09
CA LEU A 136 -2.92 -20.36 33.97
C LEU A 136 -3.76 -21.29 33.11
N ASN A 137 -5.07 -21.29 33.35
CA ASN A 137 -5.99 -21.86 32.39
C ASN A 137 -6.27 -20.82 31.30
N LEU A 138 -5.43 -20.77 30.27
CA LEU A 138 -5.59 -19.88 29.12
C LEU A 138 -6.60 -20.50 28.14
N LYS A 139 -7.67 -19.77 27.82
CA LYS A 139 -8.67 -20.21 26.83
C LYS A 139 -8.40 -19.50 25.52
N LYS A 140 -7.96 -20.25 24.52
CA LYS A 140 -7.82 -19.72 23.15
C LYS A 140 -9.22 -19.53 22.55
N VAL A 141 -9.59 -18.29 22.30
CA VAL A 141 -10.84 -17.91 21.64
C VAL A 141 -10.52 -17.06 20.43
N LYS A 142 -11.41 -17.10 19.43
CA LYS A 142 -11.22 -16.37 18.19
C LYS A 142 -11.97 -15.04 18.25
N CYS A 143 -11.29 -13.95 17.92
CA CYS A 143 -11.95 -12.67 17.72
C CYS A 143 -12.77 -12.72 16.43
N SER A 144 -14.08 -12.48 16.52
CA SER A 144 -14.96 -12.37 15.33
C SER A 144 -14.60 -11.20 14.41
N LYS A 145 -13.92 -10.17 14.93
CA LYS A 145 -13.55 -8.97 14.17
C LYS A 145 -12.24 -9.13 13.39
N CYS A 146 -11.18 -9.59 14.04
CA CYS A 146 -9.83 -9.66 13.44
C CYS A 146 -9.29 -11.08 13.30
N CYS A 147 -10.09 -12.11 13.60
CA CYS A 147 -9.69 -13.52 13.58
C CYS A 147 -8.46 -13.88 14.45
N GLU A 148 -7.95 -12.97 15.27
CA GLU A 148 -6.90 -13.27 16.25
C GLU A 148 -7.39 -14.38 17.19
N GLU A 149 -6.55 -15.39 17.40
CA GLU A 149 -6.85 -16.48 18.31
C GLU A 149 -5.90 -16.43 19.51
N THR A 150 -6.37 -15.88 20.61
CA THR A 150 -5.59 -15.73 21.84
C THR A 150 -6.49 -15.82 23.07
N ASP A 151 -5.92 -15.80 24.26
CA ASP A 151 -6.70 -15.58 25.48
C ASP A 151 -7.11 -14.09 25.54
N PRO A 152 -8.40 -13.75 25.80
CA PRO A 152 -8.87 -12.37 25.83
C PRO A 152 -8.09 -11.45 26.77
N ARG A 153 -7.51 -12.02 27.84
CA ARG A 153 -6.69 -11.29 28.81
C ARG A 153 -5.34 -10.87 28.24
N LEU A 154 -4.81 -11.64 27.29
CA LEU A 154 -3.50 -11.43 26.66
C LEU A 154 -3.59 -10.70 25.33
N ALA A 155 -4.80 -10.48 24.82
CA ALA A 155 -5.00 -9.80 23.55
C ALA A 155 -4.55 -8.34 23.63
N PHE A 156 -3.86 -7.90 22.58
CA PHE A 156 -3.62 -6.47 22.39
C PHE A 156 -4.95 -5.77 22.11
N PRO A 157 -5.13 -4.49 22.48
CA PRO A 157 -6.40 -3.79 22.27
C PRO A 157 -6.63 -3.37 20.81
N LYS A 158 -5.93 -3.97 19.84
CA LYS A 158 -5.93 -3.52 18.45
C LYS A 158 -6.55 -4.55 17.53
N CYS A 159 -7.54 -4.12 16.74
CA CYS A 159 -8.17 -4.92 15.69
C CYS A 159 -7.91 -4.33 14.29
N HIS A 160 -7.96 -5.18 13.28
CA HIS A 160 -8.12 -4.79 11.88
C HIS A 160 -9.60 -4.92 11.50
N LEU A 161 -10.32 -3.80 11.43
CA LEU A 161 -11.78 -3.82 11.20
C LEU A 161 -12.15 -3.70 9.73
N GLU A 162 -11.57 -2.71 9.05
CA GLU A 162 -11.93 -2.38 7.68
C GLU A 162 -10.93 -3.03 6.73
N THR A 163 -11.43 -3.92 5.89
CA THR A 163 -10.67 -4.47 4.76
C THR A 163 -11.02 -3.73 3.48
N GLU A 164 -10.04 -3.61 2.59
CA GLU A 164 -10.25 -3.18 1.22
C GLU A 164 -9.74 -4.28 0.28
N SER A 165 -10.47 -4.51 -0.81
CA SER A 165 -9.99 -5.36 -1.89
C SER A 165 -8.99 -4.60 -2.76
N PHE A 166 -7.90 -5.25 -3.18
CA PHE A 166 -6.91 -4.66 -4.07
C PHE A 166 -6.30 -5.68 -5.04
N HIS A 167 -5.64 -5.17 -6.08
CA HIS A 167 -4.86 -5.97 -7.03
C HIS A 167 -3.35 -5.80 -6.72
N PRO A 168 -2.64 -6.86 -6.27
CA PRO A 168 -1.25 -6.73 -5.79
C PRO A 168 -0.24 -6.56 -6.91
N ASN A 169 -0.54 -7.07 -8.11
CA ASN A 169 0.39 -7.10 -9.23
C ASN A 169 -0.39 -6.74 -10.50
N THR A 170 -0.03 -5.62 -11.11
CA THR A 170 -0.71 -5.06 -12.28
C THR A 170 0.21 -5.01 -13.49
N GLU A 171 -0.38 -5.05 -14.68
CA GLU A 171 0.28 -4.87 -15.96
C GLU A 171 -0.55 -4.00 -16.89
N ASN A 172 0.11 -3.29 -17.78
CA ASN A 172 -0.53 -2.52 -18.83
C ASN A 172 -0.66 -3.38 -20.09
N VAL A 173 -1.88 -3.51 -20.60
CA VAL A 173 -2.20 -4.26 -21.81
C VAL A 173 -3.05 -3.40 -22.74
N HIS A 174 -2.97 -3.66 -24.04
CA HIS A 174 -3.89 -3.08 -25.00
C HIS A 174 -5.14 -3.94 -25.12
N ASN A 175 -6.25 -3.29 -25.49
CA ASN A 175 -7.51 -3.97 -25.73
C ASN A 175 -7.66 -4.34 -27.20
N GLY A 176 -8.10 -5.57 -27.48
CA GLY A 176 -8.36 -6.06 -28.82
C GLY A 176 -7.22 -6.89 -29.42
N ASN A 177 -7.35 -7.20 -30.71
CA ASN A 177 -6.38 -7.97 -31.48
C ASN A 177 -5.48 -7.05 -32.31
N VAL A 178 -4.25 -7.51 -32.55
CA VAL A 178 -3.33 -6.81 -33.45
C VAL A 178 -3.78 -7.02 -34.89
N ILE A 179 -4.01 -5.92 -35.60
CA ILE A 179 -4.38 -5.88 -37.01
C ILE A 179 -3.39 -5.03 -37.81
N ASP A 180 -3.23 -5.35 -39.08
CA ASP A 180 -2.49 -4.52 -40.01
C ASP A 180 -3.36 -3.35 -40.49
N ASN A 181 -2.79 -2.14 -40.50
CA ASN A 181 -3.49 -0.90 -40.80
C ASN A 181 -2.69 0.00 -41.75
N HIS A 182 -3.39 0.66 -42.67
CA HIS A 182 -2.90 1.83 -43.37
C HIS A 182 -3.53 3.08 -42.74
N PRO A 183 -2.73 4.01 -42.17
CA PRO A 183 -3.26 5.17 -41.46
C PRO A 183 -3.95 6.19 -42.38
N PHE A 184 -3.70 6.13 -43.68
CA PHE A 184 -4.31 6.99 -44.69
C PHE A 184 -5.09 6.16 -45.69
N SER A 185 -6.20 6.71 -46.18
CA SER A 185 -6.92 6.16 -47.33
C SER A 185 -6.01 6.09 -48.57
N TYR A 186 -6.34 5.18 -49.48
CA TYR A 186 -5.62 5.08 -50.75
C TYR A 186 -5.80 6.36 -51.58
N SER A 187 -4.77 6.69 -52.34
CA SER A 187 -4.75 7.78 -53.31
C SER A 187 -4.39 7.24 -54.69
N TYR A 188 -4.50 8.07 -55.72
CA TYR A 188 -4.14 7.74 -57.09
C TYR A 188 -2.86 8.48 -57.51
N LYS A 189 -2.01 7.80 -58.27
CA LYS A 189 -0.84 8.39 -58.92
C LYS A 189 -0.79 8.00 -60.39
N HIS A 190 -0.13 8.84 -61.17
CA HIS A 190 0.27 8.50 -62.53
C HIS A 190 1.47 7.56 -62.48
N SER A 191 1.43 6.50 -63.28
CA SER A 191 2.49 5.49 -63.33
C SER A 191 3.46 5.69 -64.49
N ASP A 192 3.22 6.67 -65.35
CA ASP A 192 4.01 6.95 -66.55
C ASP A 192 4.24 8.47 -66.68
N ARG A 193 5.06 8.90 -67.63
CA ARG A 193 5.46 10.28 -67.85
C ARG A 193 4.32 11.17 -68.35
N TYR A 194 4.40 12.44 -67.97
CA TYR A 194 3.58 13.51 -68.53
C TYR A 194 4.12 13.92 -69.90
N VAL A 195 3.21 14.12 -70.85
CA VAL A 195 3.49 14.71 -72.17
C VAL A 195 3.07 16.17 -72.12
N GLU A 196 4.02 17.07 -72.34
CA GLU A 196 3.77 18.50 -72.30
C GLU A 196 2.80 18.95 -73.40
N ALA A 197 2.00 19.97 -73.07
CA ALA A 197 1.13 20.62 -74.04
C ALA A 197 1.99 21.23 -75.15
N ARG A 198 1.51 21.13 -76.39
CA ARG A 198 2.23 21.65 -77.55
C ARG A 198 1.30 22.46 -78.43
N THR A 199 1.84 23.53 -78.99
CA THR A 199 1.12 24.38 -79.94
C THR A 199 1.21 23.74 -81.31
N ARG A 200 0.05 23.36 -81.87
CA ARG A 200 -0.08 22.97 -83.28
C ARG A 200 -0.60 24.16 -84.07
N TYR A 201 -0.15 24.31 -85.30
CA TYR A 201 -0.66 25.33 -86.21
C TYR A 201 -1.66 24.69 -87.16
N ASP A 202 -2.94 24.90 -86.90
CA ASP A 202 -4.03 24.41 -87.74
C ASP A 202 -4.37 25.43 -88.82
N PHE A 203 -5.06 24.99 -89.85
CA PHE A 203 -5.55 25.92 -90.87
C PHE A 203 -6.58 26.87 -90.25
N ASP A 204 -6.35 28.17 -90.43
CA ASP A 204 -7.32 29.17 -89.99
C ASP A 204 -8.50 29.18 -90.97
N HIS A 205 -9.66 28.77 -90.45
CA HIS A 205 -10.92 28.72 -91.18
C HIS A 205 -11.83 29.93 -90.90
N SER A 206 -11.33 30.96 -90.21
CA SER A 206 -12.10 32.16 -89.92
C SER A 206 -12.43 32.96 -91.19
N PRO A 207 -13.53 33.75 -91.20
CA PRO A 207 -13.90 34.57 -92.35
C PRO A 207 -12.79 35.50 -92.87
N PRO A 208 -12.00 36.18 -92.00
CA PRO A 208 -10.85 36.97 -92.45
C PRO A 208 -9.77 36.14 -93.15
N ALA A 209 -9.47 34.93 -92.66
CA ALA A 209 -8.49 34.05 -93.28
C ALA A 209 -8.93 33.57 -94.67
N TRP A 210 -10.23 33.35 -94.87
CA TRP A 210 -10.80 33.07 -96.19
C TRP A 210 -10.64 34.24 -97.17
N VAL A 211 -10.87 35.48 -96.72
CA VAL A 211 -10.65 36.67 -97.55
C VAL A 211 -9.19 36.79 -97.99
N VAL A 212 -8.24 36.52 -97.09
CA VAL A 212 -6.80 36.51 -97.42
C VAL A 212 -6.47 35.44 -98.46
N ARG A 213 -7.03 34.23 -98.37
CA ARG A 213 -6.82 33.17 -99.37
C ARG A 213 -7.35 33.55 -100.76
N VAL A 214 -8.52 34.19 -100.81
CA VAL A 214 -9.13 34.64 -102.09
C VAL A 214 -8.32 35.79 -102.70
N ALA A 215 -7.96 36.79 -101.90
CA ALA A 215 -7.19 37.95 -102.37
C ALA A 215 -5.77 37.60 -102.83
N THR A 216 -5.16 36.56 -102.25
CA THR A 216 -3.81 36.10 -102.61
C THR A 216 -3.81 34.95 -103.62
N ILE A 217 -4.98 34.59 -104.20
CA ILE A 217 -5.12 33.48 -105.16
C ILE A 217 -4.51 32.17 -104.61
N GLY A 218 -4.74 31.89 -103.33
CA GLY A 218 -4.28 30.66 -102.67
C GLY A 218 -2.77 30.59 -102.36
N ILE A 219 -2.00 31.66 -102.59
CA ILE A 219 -0.55 31.68 -102.30
C ILE A 219 -0.27 31.70 -100.80
N VAL A 220 -1.08 32.43 -100.01
CA VAL A 220 -0.93 32.50 -98.55
C VAL A 220 -2.03 31.68 -97.88
N ASN A 221 -1.62 30.74 -97.03
CA ASN A 221 -2.53 29.89 -96.27
C ASN A 221 -2.40 30.24 -94.78
N PRO A 222 -3.32 31.05 -94.21
CA PRO A 222 -3.22 31.48 -92.81
C PRO A 222 -3.40 30.29 -91.87
N HIS A 223 -2.57 30.24 -90.82
CA HIS A 223 -2.65 29.26 -89.75
C HIS A 223 -3.04 29.92 -88.43
N CYS A 224 -3.83 29.23 -87.63
CA CYS A 224 -4.15 29.63 -86.26
C CYS A 224 -3.51 28.66 -85.26
N PRO A 225 -3.01 29.15 -84.12
CA PRO A 225 -2.49 28.27 -83.07
C PRO A 225 -3.65 27.52 -82.41
N ALA A 226 -3.57 26.20 -82.41
CA ALA A 226 -4.39 25.29 -81.63
C ALA A 226 -3.54 24.67 -80.52
N ILE A 227 -4.08 24.62 -79.29
CA ILE A 227 -3.39 24.02 -78.15
C ILE A 227 -3.77 22.55 -78.07
N GLU A 228 -2.79 21.65 -78.27
CA GLU A 228 -2.94 20.26 -77.84
C GLU A 228 -2.62 20.21 -76.34
N ASN A 229 -3.66 19.94 -75.53
CA ASN A 229 -3.50 19.83 -74.08
C ASN A 229 -2.51 18.71 -73.74
N GLY A 230 -1.70 18.94 -72.72
CA GLY A 230 -0.82 17.91 -72.18
C GLY A 230 -1.62 16.76 -71.59
N TYR A 231 -1.00 15.60 -71.47
CA TYR A 231 -1.66 14.41 -70.95
C TYR A 231 -0.69 13.43 -70.30
N TRP A 232 -1.23 12.51 -69.51
CA TRP A 232 -0.46 11.43 -68.91
C TRP A 232 -0.58 10.16 -69.75
N ASN A 233 0.54 9.58 -70.19
CA ASN A 233 0.55 8.37 -71.04
C ASN A 233 -0.19 7.18 -70.42
N CYS A 234 -0.17 7.10 -69.09
CA CYS A 234 -0.81 6.02 -68.34
C CYS A 234 -2.33 6.17 -68.21
N CYS A 235 -2.88 7.34 -68.53
CA CYS A 235 -4.30 7.61 -68.48
C CYS A 235 -4.81 7.73 -69.92
N HIS A 236 -5.45 6.69 -70.43
CA HIS A 236 -5.97 6.61 -71.81
C HIS A 236 -6.95 7.74 -72.24
N ASN A 237 -7.23 8.71 -71.37
CA ASN A 237 -8.20 9.78 -71.57
C ASN A 237 -7.59 11.10 -72.07
N ASN A 238 -6.28 11.16 -72.36
CA ASN A 238 -5.59 12.37 -72.86
C ASN A 238 -5.88 13.66 -72.05
N ASP A 239 -6.03 13.54 -70.74
CA ASP A 239 -6.38 14.66 -69.85
C ASP A 239 -5.29 14.90 -68.79
N ALA A 240 -4.74 16.11 -68.78
CA ALA A 240 -3.77 16.58 -67.80
C ALA A 240 -4.31 16.58 -66.36
N ASN A 241 -5.61 16.78 -66.18
CA ASN A 241 -6.24 16.93 -64.85
C ASN A 241 -6.76 15.60 -64.28
N SER A 242 -6.40 14.47 -64.88
CA SER A 242 -6.81 13.16 -64.39
C SER A 242 -6.16 12.83 -63.04
N ARG A 243 -6.93 12.18 -62.15
CA ARG A 243 -6.53 11.89 -60.75
C ARG A 243 -5.38 10.88 -60.61
N GLY A 244 -4.98 10.21 -61.69
CA GLY A 244 -4.03 9.09 -61.67
C GLY A 244 -4.71 7.75 -61.93
N CYS A 245 -4.01 6.83 -62.58
CA CYS A 245 -4.54 5.50 -62.95
C CYS A 245 -4.13 4.39 -61.99
N LYS A 246 -3.16 4.61 -61.09
CA LYS A 246 -2.67 3.60 -60.16
C LYS A 246 -3.01 3.96 -58.72
N ALA A 247 -3.84 3.15 -58.08
CA ALA A 247 -4.14 3.30 -56.66
C ALA A 247 -2.96 2.84 -55.79
N PHE A 248 -2.69 3.57 -54.70
CA PHE A 248 -1.63 3.24 -53.75
C PHE A 248 -1.94 3.80 -52.36
N TYR A 249 -1.32 3.24 -51.32
CA TYR A 249 -1.37 3.79 -49.97
C TYR A 249 -0.24 4.81 -49.75
N PRO A 250 -0.55 6.10 -49.45
CA PRO A 250 0.47 7.11 -49.24
C PRO A 250 1.47 6.79 -48.11
N CYS A 251 1.08 5.99 -47.10
CA CYS A 251 1.97 5.66 -45.99
C CYS A 251 3.20 4.84 -46.39
N CYS A 252 3.12 4.04 -47.46
CA CYS A 252 4.15 3.06 -47.80
C CYS A 252 4.43 2.95 -49.30
N GLY A 253 3.58 3.55 -50.16
CA GLY A 253 3.75 3.49 -51.61
C GLY A 253 3.20 2.22 -52.27
N ASN A 254 2.76 1.24 -51.47
CA ASN A 254 2.26 -0.05 -51.91
C ASN A 254 0.86 0.04 -52.55
N ASP A 255 0.48 -0.98 -53.31
CA ASP A 255 -0.85 -1.10 -53.91
C ASP A 255 -1.95 -1.39 -52.88
N ILE A 256 -3.21 -1.34 -53.32
CA ILE A 256 -4.40 -1.52 -52.47
C ILE A 256 -4.62 -2.96 -51.98
N HIS A 257 -3.92 -3.94 -52.55
CA HIS A 257 -4.00 -5.35 -52.13
C HIS A 257 -2.92 -5.71 -51.12
N SER A 258 -2.00 -4.78 -50.84
CA SER A 258 -0.95 -4.97 -49.85
C SER A 258 -1.51 -4.96 -48.43
N SER A 259 -0.92 -5.77 -47.56
CA SER A 259 -1.21 -5.73 -46.12
C SER A 259 -0.81 -4.39 -45.51
N GLY A 260 -1.48 -4.00 -44.44
CA GLY A 260 -1.26 -2.74 -43.73
C GLY A 260 0.21 -2.47 -43.39
N CYS A 261 0.61 -1.20 -43.51
CA CYS A 261 1.98 -0.74 -43.27
C CYS A 261 2.34 -0.58 -41.78
N GLN A 262 1.35 -0.70 -40.88
CA GLN A 262 1.52 -0.54 -39.43
C GLN A 262 0.66 -1.57 -38.67
N LYS A 263 1.11 -2.00 -37.51
CA LYS A 263 0.35 -2.89 -36.61
C LYS A 263 -0.27 -2.11 -35.47
N ILE A 264 -1.58 -2.14 -35.36
CA ILE A 264 -2.35 -1.48 -34.30
C ILE A 264 -3.29 -2.48 -33.62
N TYR A 265 -3.77 -2.14 -32.44
CA TYR A 265 -4.89 -2.84 -31.83
C TYR A 265 -6.21 -2.33 -32.40
N ASP A 266 -7.09 -3.25 -32.83
CA ASP A 266 -8.35 -2.92 -33.51
C ASP A 266 -9.33 -2.10 -32.64
N VAL A 267 -9.36 -2.37 -31.33
CA VAL A 267 -10.25 -1.68 -30.39
C VAL A 267 -9.67 -0.35 -29.91
N CYS A 268 -8.45 -0.34 -29.33
CA CYS A 268 -7.89 0.90 -28.77
C CYS A 268 -7.14 1.78 -29.78
N ARG A 269 -6.89 1.29 -31.00
CA ARG A 269 -6.18 2.00 -32.09
C ARG A 269 -4.76 2.46 -31.77
N HIS A 270 -4.20 2.04 -30.64
CA HIS A 270 -2.81 2.26 -30.28
C HIS A 270 -1.87 1.36 -31.07
N LYS A 271 -0.64 1.82 -31.26
CA LYS A 271 0.44 1.02 -31.89
C LYS A 271 0.97 -0.04 -30.93
N CYS A 272 1.55 -1.10 -31.48
CA CYS A 272 2.11 -2.19 -30.67
C CYS A 272 3.23 -1.77 -29.70
N GLU A 273 3.96 -0.71 -30.04
CA GLU A 273 5.08 -0.17 -29.24
C GLU A 273 4.62 0.81 -28.15
N GLU A 274 3.35 1.23 -28.17
CA GLU A 274 2.80 2.17 -27.19
C GLU A 274 2.48 1.47 -25.88
N THR A 275 2.45 2.22 -24.77
CA THR A 275 2.08 1.67 -23.47
C THR A 275 0.61 1.21 -23.48
N GLY A 276 0.35 0.04 -22.89
CA GLY A 276 -0.98 -0.57 -22.83
C GLY A 276 -2.06 0.39 -22.34
N CYS A 277 -3.20 0.44 -23.04
CA CYS A 277 -4.31 1.35 -22.73
C CYS A 277 -5.14 0.97 -21.50
N LEU A 278 -4.96 -0.24 -20.95
CA LEU A 278 -5.66 -0.74 -19.77
C LEU A 278 -4.66 -1.29 -18.75
N THR A 279 -4.92 -1.04 -17.48
CA THR A 279 -4.20 -1.70 -16.39
C THR A 279 -5.02 -2.85 -15.84
N ILE A 280 -4.50 -4.07 -15.93
CA ILE A 280 -5.14 -5.30 -15.44
C ILE A 280 -4.31 -5.96 -14.35
N CYS A 281 -4.93 -6.77 -13.51
CA CYS A 281 -4.22 -7.59 -12.54
C CYS A 281 -3.63 -8.85 -13.19
N LYS A 282 -2.33 -9.09 -13.00
CA LYS A 282 -1.66 -10.31 -13.50
C LYS A 282 -2.30 -11.60 -12.96
N ASN A 283 -2.81 -11.55 -11.72
CA ASN A 283 -3.30 -12.72 -11.01
C ASN A 283 -4.72 -13.11 -11.43
N CYS A 284 -5.62 -12.15 -11.64
CA CYS A 284 -7.04 -12.43 -11.91
C CYS A 284 -7.54 -11.89 -13.26
N LYS A 285 -6.68 -11.22 -14.03
CA LYS A 285 -6.96 -10.64 -15.36
C LYS A 285 -8.12 -9.64 -15.42
N LYS A 286 -8.58 -9.17 -14.26
CA LYS A 286 -9.57 -8.09 -14.12
C LYS A 286 -8.92 -6.73 -14.20
N LYS A 287 -9.70 -5.71 -14.59
CA LYS A 287 -9.25 -4.31 -14.61
C LYS A 287 -9.02 -3.77 -13.20
N LEU A 288 -8.17 -2.75 -13.08
CA LEU A 288 -7.80 -2.16 -11.79
C LEU A 288 -8.98 -1.53 -11.02
N ASP A 289 -9.99 -1.04 -11.75
CA ASP A 289 -11.21 -0.43 -11.22
C ASP A 289 -12.26 -1.46 -10.75
N GLU A 290 -12.06 -2.74 -11.06
CA GLU A 290 -12.91 -3.83 -10.56
C GLU A 290 -12.53 -4.25 -9.14
N LYS A 291 -13.37 -5.09 -8.51
CA LYS A 291 -13.10 -5.64 -7.19
C LYS A 291 -11.77 -6.42 -7.18
N GLY A 292 -10.89 -6.00 -6.29
CA GLY A 292 -9.56 -6.59 -6.07
C GLY A 292 -9.57 -8.09 -5.80
N CYS A 293 -8.50 -8.78 -6.19
CA CYS A 293 -8.36 -10.24 -6.01
C CYS A 293 -7.76 -10.65 -4.66
N LYS A 294 -7.27 -9.70 -3.88
CA LYS A 294 -6.83 -9.89 -2.49
C LYS A 294 -7.48 -8.86 -1.59
N GLU A 295 -7.47 -9.10 -0.29
CA GLU A 295 -7.91 -8.15 0.74
C GLU A 295 -6.73 -7.72 1.61
N ARG A 296 -6.82 -6.51 2.19
CA ARG A 296 -5.83 -5.98 3.15
C ARG A 296 -6.51 -5.05 4.17
N CYS A 297 -5.92 -4.80 5.35
CA CYS A 297 -6.45 -3.74 6.25
C CYS A 297 -6.38 -2.40 5.52
N LYS A 298 -7.50 -1.69 5.43
CA LYS A 298 -7.63 -0.38 4.79
C LYS A 298 -6.72 0.68 5.43
N ASN A 299 -6.51 0.59 6.74
CA ASN A 299 -5.71 1.54 7.53
C ASN A 299 -4.19 1.30 7.40
N CYS A 300 -3.70 0.08 7.69
CA CYS A 300 -2.26 -0.22 7.68
C CYS A 300 -1.74 -0.89 6.39
N LYS A 301 -2.62 -1.18 5.43
CA LYS A 301 -2.33 -1.85 4.15
C LYS A 301 -1.69 -3.25 4.26
N ASN A 302 -1.76 -3.89 5.43
CA ASN A 302 -1.27 -5.26 5.65
C ASN A 302 -2.20 -6.28 4.95
N GLU A 303 -1.63 -7.14 4.09
CA GLU A 303 -2.34 -8.21 3.38
C GLU A 303 -2.92 -9.26 4.33
N ASN A 304 -2.29 -9.48 5.49
CA ASN A 304 -2.88 -10.28 6.54
C ASN A 304 -3.73 -9.37 7.43
N SER A 305 -4.97 -9.12 7.01
CA SER A 305 -5.97 -8.40 7.82
C SER A 305 -6.25 -9.08 9.16
N CYS A 306 -5.78 -10.31 9.37
CA CYS A 306 -5.92 -11.03 10.63
C CYS A 306 -4.64 -11.03 11.48
N ASN A 307 -3.67 -10.16 11.17
CA ASN A 307 -2.43 -10.06 11.93
C ASN A 307 -2.69 -9.64 13.39
N ILE A 308 -1.85 -10.16 14.29
CA ILE A 308 -1.83 -9.99 15.74
C ILE A 308 -1.62 -8.52 16.16
N LYS A 309 -0.94 -7.72 15.32
CA LYS A 309 -0.72 -6.28 15.56
C LYS A 309 -1.79 -5.46 14.82
N GLY A 310 -3.01 -5.43 15.36
CA GLY A 310 -4.13 -4.69 14.79
C GLY A 310 -3.83 -3.22 14.44
N CYS A 311 -4.64 -2.63 13.56
CA CYS A 311 -4.45 -1.27 13.04
C CYS A 311 -5.31 -0.18 13.74
N ILE A 312 -6.27 -0.57 14.61
CA ILE A 312 -7.22 0.34 15.30
C ILE A 312 -7.40 -0.09 16.76
N GLU A 313 -7.29 0.84 17.72
CA GLU A 313 -7.52 0.57 19.15
C GLU A 313 -9.01 0.47 19.49
N ILE A 314 -9.53 -0.76 19.51
CA ILE A 314 -10.91 -1.06 19.88
C ILE A 314 -11.01 -2.43 20.57
N PRO A 315 -11.99 -2.63 21.46
CA PRO A 315 -12.19 -3.92 22.11
C PRO A 315 -12.48 -5.04 21.10
N HIS A 316 -11.81 -6.17 21.30
CA HIS A 316 -12.05 -7.41 20.59
C HIS A 316 -13.44 -7.96 20.92
N ASN A 317 -14.03 -8.68 19.97
CA ASN A 317 -15.29 -9.39 20.16
C ASN A 317 -15.05 -10.90 20.08
N TRP A 318 -14.93 -11.53 21.24
CA TRP A 318 -14.55 -12.93 21.38
C TRP A 318 -15.76 -13.86 21.22
N LEU A 319 -15.60 -14.91 20.41
CA LEU A 319 -16.55 -16.01 20.25
C LEU A 319 -16.11 -17.23 21.08
#